data_AF-A0A519LBW6-F1
#
_entry.id   AF-A0A519LBW6-F1
#
_cell.length_a   1.000
_cell.length_b   1.000
_cell.length_c   1.000
_cell.angle_alpha   90.00
_cell.angle_beta   90.00
_cell.angle_gamma   90.00
#
_symmetry.space_group_name_H-M   'P 1'
#
loop_
_entity.id
_entity.type
_entity.pdbx_description
1 polymer ?
#
loop_
_entity_poly.entity_id
_entity_poly.type
_entity_poly.pdbx_seq_one_letter_code
_entity_poly.pdbx_strand_id
1 'polypeptide(L)'
;MKIGILGGGQLGRMLIQEALKYDDEFYTLDPASDAPCHNISYFTQGSFNDYETVLEFGRDKDVVTIEIEHVNADALAELENQGVKVVPNAQIIKTIQQKILQKEFYKANDIPSPDFEIMDGSSDEIKIQFPFVQKLNTGGYDGKGVQIIRSSEDLRNLW
;
A
#
# COMPACT_ATOMS: atom_id res chain seq x y z
N MET A 1 20.64 -12.44 7.62
CA MET A 1 20.44 -11.26 6.76
C MET A 1 19.80 -10.15 7.57
N LYS A 2 19.90 -8.89 7.14
CA LYS A 2 19.14 -7.76 7.71
C LYS A 2 17.86 -7.56 6.92
N ILE A 3 16.72 -7.83 7.55
CA ILE A 3 15.39 -7.70 6.96
C ILE A 3 14.71 -6.45 7.53
N GLY A 4 14.47 -5.44 6.70
CA GLY A 4 13.68 -4.26 7.03
C GLY A 4 12.20 -4.47 6.73
N ILE A 5 11.33 -4.04 7.64
CA ILE A 5 9.87 -4.11 7.48
C ILE A 5 9.32 -2.69 7.66
N LEU A 6 8.62 -2.18 6.64
CA LEU A 6 7.85 -0.94 6.75
C LEU A 6 6.49 -1.25 7.40
N GLY A 7 6.31 -0.78 8.62
CA GLY A 7 5.22 -1.15 9.52
C GLY A 7 5.70 -2.06 10.65
N GLY A 8 5.31 -1.73 11.88
CA GLY A 8 5.58 -2.48 13.10
C GLY A 8 4.31 -3.01 13.78
N GLY A 9 3.23 -3.15 13.02
CA GLY A 9 1.93 -3.66 13.44
C GLY A 9 1.88 -5.17 13.68
N GLN A 10 0.66 -5.69 13.81
CA GLN A 10 0.42 -7.09 14.15
C GLN A 10 0.87 -8.08 13.06
N LEU A 11 0.76 -7.72 11.78
CA LEU A 11 1.17 -8.60 10.68
C LEU A 11 2.71 -8.67 10.61
N GLY A 12 3.38 -7.55 10.87
CA GLY A 12 4.84 -7.51 11.02
C GLY A 12 5.29 -8.39 12.19
N ARG A 13 4.59 -8.31 13.32
CA ARG A 13 4.87 -9.16 14.49
C ARG A 13 4.70 -10.65 14.18
N MET A 14 3.60 -11.02 13.51
CA MET A 14 3.36 -12.41 13.11
C MET A 14 4.42 -12.91 12.13
N LEU A 15 4.86 -12.07 11.19
CA LEU A 15 5.94 -12.39 10.26
C LEU A 15 7.25 -12.68 11.00
N ILE A 16 7.65 -11.79 11.92
CA ILE A 16 8.87 -11.97 12.72
C ILE A 16 8.77 -13.26 13.53
N GLN A 17 7.68 -13.48 14.25
CA GLN A 17 7.48 -14.66 15.09
C GLN A 17 7.67 -15.98 14.33
N GLU A 18 7.16 -16.07 13.10
CA GLU A 18 7.34 -17.24 12.23
C GLU A 18 8.75 -17.37 11.65
N ALA A 19 9.45 -16.24 11.51
CA ALA A 19 10.78 -16.17 10.93
C ALA A 19 11.92 -16.28 11.97
N LEU A 20 11.62 -16.23 13.28
CA LEU A 20 12.61 -16.40 14.36
C LEU A 20 13.39 -17.73 14.34
N LYS A 21 12.91 -18.72 13.57
CA LYS A 21 13.60 -19.98 13.33
C LYS A 21 14.78 -19.88 12.34
N TYR A 22 14.93 -18.73 11.69
CA TYR A 22 16.03 -18.41 10.79
C TYR A 22 16.99 -17.42 11.47
N ASP A 23 18.28 -17.52 11.16
CA ASP A 23 19.34 -16.66 11.71
C ASP A 23 19.38 -15.28 11.02
N ASP A 24 18.24 -14.58 11.02
CA ASP A 24 18.05 -13.25 10.43
C ASP A 24 17.83 -12.18 11.51
N GLU A 25 18.23 -10.96 11.20
CA GLU A 25 17.98 -9.77 12.02
C GLU A 25 16.78 -9.01 11.45
N PHE A 26 15.80 -8.71 12.30
CA PHE A 26 14.58 -8.02 11.90
C PHE A 26 14.59 -6.57 12.38
N TYR A 27 14.35 -5.65 11.46
CA TYR A 27 14.28 -4.20 11.68
C TYR A 27 12.89 -3.73 11.28
N THR A 28 12.29 -2.81 12.04
CA THR A 28 10.95 -2.29 11.73
C THR A 28 10.94 -0.77 11.79
N LEU A 29 10.29 -0.14 10.83
CA LEU A 29 10.01 1.30 10.81
C LEU A 29 8.52 1.53 11.10
N ASP A 30 8.19 2.24 12.17
CA ASP A 30 6.80 2.59 12.49
C ASP A 30 6.70 3.96 13.19
N PRO A 31 5.68 4.79 12.90
CA PRO A 31 5.49 6.06 13.61
C PRO A 31 5.09 5.88 15.09
N ALA A 32 4.42 4.78 15.44
CA ALA A 32 3.94 4.52 16.79
C ALA A 32 5.06 3.91 17.65
N SER A 33 5.47 4.60 18.72
CA SER A 33 6.51 4.10 19.62
C SER A 33 6.11 2.83 20.39
N ASP A 34 4.82 2.52 20.46
CA ASP A 34 4.25 1.34 21.11
C ASP A 34 3.79 0.28 20.09
N ALA A 35 4.25 0.37 18.83
CA ALA A 35 3.92 -0.58 17.79
C ALA A 35 4.20 -2.04 18.23
N PRO A 36 3.35 -3.01 17.85
CA PRO A 36 3.49 -4.42 18.23
C PRO A 36 4.89 -5.03 18.06
N CYS A 37 5.67 -4.60 17.08
CA CYS A 37 7.02 -5.07 16.82
C CYS A 37 8.10 -4.45 17.72
N HIS A 38 7.82 -3.38 18.45
CA HIS A 38 8.82 -2.55 19.14
C HIS A 38 9.82 -3.34 20.00
N ASN A 39 9.35 -4.38 20.69
CA ASN A 39 10.16 -5.17 21.62
C ASN A 39 10.73 -6.47 21.02
N ILE A 40 10.48 -6.74 19.73
CA ILE A 40 10.89 -7.99 19.07
C ILE A 40 11.71 -7.77 17.78
N SER A 41 12.03 -6.51 17.48
CA SER A 41 12.85 -6.09 16.35
C SER A 41 13.80 -4.97 16.76
N TYR A 42 14.78 -4.68 15.90
CA TYR A 42 15.51 -3.41 15.94
C TYR A 42 14.57 -2.29 15.45
N PHE A 43 13.88 -1.66 16.40
CA PHE A 43 12.85 -0.68 16.13
C PHE A 43 13.42 0.71 15.78
N THR A 44 12.91 1.30 14.70
CA THR A 44 13.14 2.70 14.33
C THR A 44 11.80 3.43 14.36
N GLN A 45 11.71 4.50 15.16
CA GLN A 45 10.52 5.34 15.15
C GLN A 45 10.58 6.32 13.99
N GLY A 46 9.62 6.26 13.08
CA GLY A 46 9.58 7.15 11.92
C GLY A 46 8.43 6.84 10.96
N SER A 47 8.12 7.78 10.08
CA SER A 47 7.03 7.62 9.12
C SER A 47 7.48 6.77 7.93
N PHE A 48 6.83 5.62 7.71
CA PHE A 48 7.00 4.83 6.49
C PHE A 48 6.32 5.46 5.25
N ASN A 49 5.68 6.63 5.41
CA ASN A 49 5.19 7.45 4.31
C ASN A 49 6.17 8.58 3.92
N ASP A 50 7.14 8.88 4.77
CA ASP A 50 8.15 9.89 4.49
C ASP A 50 9.28 9.29 3.65
N TYR A 51 9.62 9.97 2.56
CA TYR A 51 10.56 9.46 1.55
C TYR A 51 11.97 9.26 2.13
N GLU A 52 12.49 10.30 2.80
CA GLU A 52 13.84 10.28 3.38
C GLU A 52 13.93 9.27 4.53
N THR A 53 12.91 9.21 5.38
CA THR A 53 12.86 8.23 6.48
C THR A 53 12.94 6.79 5.97
N VAL A 54 12.19 6.46 4.90
CA VAL A 54 12.23 5.10 4.31
C VAL A 54 13.59 4.81 3.69
N LEU A 55 14.20 5.77 3.01
CA LEU A 55 15.53 5.62 2.43
C LEU A 55 16.61 5.39 3.49
N GLU A 56 16.64 6.23 4.52
CA GLU A 56 17.61 6.12 5.61
C GLU A 56 17.48 4.79 6.34
N PHE A 57 16.25 4.32 6.55
CA PHE A 57 15.97 3.03 7.18
C PHE A 57 16.42 1.84 6.33
N GLY A 58 16.17 1.90 5.01
CA GLY A 58 16.32 0.75 4.11
C GLY A 58 17.71 0.56 3.51
N ARG A 59 18.52 1.62 3.39
CA ARG A 59 19.78 1.61 2.60
C ARG A 59 20.85 0.59 3.04
N ASP A 60 20.84 0.15 4.29
CA ASP A 60 21.80 -0.81 4.85
C ASP A 60 21.17 -2.20 5.09
N LYS A 61 19.98 -2.46 4.52
CA LYS A 61 19.26 -3.74 4.64
C LYS A 61 19.52 -4.61 3.41
N ASP A 62 19.53 -5.93 3.63
CA ASP A 62 19.64 -6.90 2.53
C ASP A 62 18.30 -7.02 1.79
N VAL A 63 17.19 -6.97 2.54
CA VAL A 63 15.82 -7.05 2.02
C VAL A 63 14.93 -6.05 2.76
N VAL A 64 14.05 -5.37 2.03
CA VAL A 64 12.97 -4.57 2.60
C VAL A 64 11.61 -5.14 2.16
N THR A 65 10.72 -5.34 3.11
CA THR A 65 9.33 -5.74 2.89
C THR A 65 8.38 -4.74 3.54
N ILE A 66 7.09 -4.85 3.24
CA ILE A 66 6.04 -4.00 3.80
C ILE A 66 5.04 -4.85 4.59
N GLU A 67 4.44 -4.25 5.60
CA GLU A 67 3.30 -4.81 6.31
C GLU A 67 1.96 -4.30 5.76
N ILE A 68 1.94 -3.02 5.35
CA ILE A 68 0.79 -2.30 4.85
C ILE A 68 1.12 -1.71 3.49
N GLU A 69 0.14 -1.63 2.60
CA GLU A 69 0.31 -1.05 1.27
C GLU A 69 0.46 0.48 1.30
N HIS A 70 0.03 1.15 2.36
CA HIS A 70 0.13 2.61 2.51
C HIS A 70 1.52 3.05 2.99
N VAL A 71 2.50 2.88 2.11
CA VAL A 71 3.91 3.26 2.30
C VAL A 71 4.43 4.10 1.14
N ASN A 72 5.60 4.73 1.32
CA ASN A 72 6.25 5.49 0.25
C ASN A 72 6.86 4.57 -0.82
N ALA A 73 6.11 4.32 -1.90
CA ALA A 73 6.54 3.43 -2.97
C ALA A 73 7.65 4.03 -3.87
N ASP A 74 7.82 5.35 -3.88
CA ASP A 74 8.93 6.00 -4.58
C ASP A 74 10.25 5.78 -3.84
N ALA A 75 10.26 5.88 -2.52
CA ALA A 75 11.43 5.55 -1.71
C ALA A 75 11.81 4.07 -1.84
N LEU A 76 10.82 3.17 -1.89
CA LEU A 76 11.07 1.74 -2.15
C LEU A 76 11.70 1.51 -3.54
N ALA A 77 11.23 2.22 -4.57
CA ALA A 77 11.83 2.12 -5.91
C ALA A 77 13.28 2.63 -5.94
N GLU A 78 13.57 3.69 -5.18
CA GLU A 78 14.92 4.20 -5.04
C GLU A 78 15.83 3.23 -4.27
N LEU A 79 15.33 2.55 -3.24
CA LEU A 79 16.05 1.45 -2.58
C LEU A 79 16.37 0.32 -3.56
N GLU A 80 15.43 -0.07 -4.42
CA GLU A 80 15.69 -1.05 -5.49
C GLU A 80 16.80 -0.59 -6.43
N ASN A 81 16.82 0.67 -6.84
CA ASN A 81 17.87 1.25 -7.68
C ASN A 81 19.25 1.22 -7.00
N GLN A 82 19.28 1.32 -5.66
CA GLN A 82 20.50 1.24 -4.86
C GLN A 82 20.94 -0.21 -4.57
N GLY A 83 20.21 -1.20 -5.09
CA GLY A 83 20.55 -2.63 -4.98
C GLY A 83 19.94 -3.34 -3.76
N VAL A 84 19.09 -2.66 -2.98
CA VAL A 84 18.33 -3.29 -1.90
C VAL A 84 17.20 -4.11 -2.52
N LYS A 85 17.05 -5.37 -2.08
CA LYS A 85 15.95 -6.21 -2.56
C LYS A 85 14.64 -5.78 -1.90
N VAL A 86 13.66 -5.31 -2.67
CA VAL A 86 12.33 -5.00 -2.14
C VAL A 86 11.33 -6.09 -2.51
N VAL A 87 10.54 -6.56 -1.54
CA VAL A 87 9.55 -7.63 -1.72
C VAL A 87 8.22 -7.25 -1.03
N PRO A 88 7.08 -7.21 -1.75
CA PRO A 88 6.98 -7.19 -3.21
C PRO A 88 7.68 -5.97 -3.80
N ASN A 89 8.04 -6.01 -5.09
CA ASN A 89 8.76 -4.89 -5.73
C ASN A 89 7.94 -3.59 -5.69
N ALA A 90 8.62 -2.44 -5.82
CA ALA A 90 7.98 -1.14 -5.69
C ALA A 90 6.87 -0.90 -6.71
N GLN A 91 7.01 -1.44 -7.93
CA GLN A 91 6.01 -1.31 -8.99
C GLN A 91 4.69 -2.03 -8.67
N ILE A 92 4.75 -3.20 -8.03
CA ILE A 92 3.56 -3.90 -7.54
C ILE A 92 2.87 -3.06 -6.49
N ILE A 93 3.63 -2.48 -5.55
CA ILE A 93 3.09 -1.63 -4.48
C ILE A 93 2.37 -0.41 -5.07
N LYS A 94 2.99 0.29 -6.03
CA LYS A 94 2.35 1.41 -6.76
C LYS A 94 1.05 0.99 -7.46
N THR A 95 1.04 -0.19 -8.06
CA THR A 95 -0.13 -0.73 -8.77
C THR A 95 -1.29 -0.99 -7.81
N ILE A 96 -1.05 -1.63 -6.67
CA ILE A 96 -2.11 -1.97 -5.71
C ILE A 96 -2.61 -0.76 -4.91
N GLN A 97 -1.80 0.28 -4.75
CA GLN A 97 -2.20 1.53 -4.09
C GLN A 97 -3.23 2.33 -4.90
N GLN A 98 -3.29 2.14 -6.23
CA GLN A 98 -4.17 2.89 -7.14
C GLN A 98 -5.20 1.97 -7.79
N LYS A 99 -6.49 2.18 -7.49
CA LYS A 99 -7.58 1.34 -8.02
C LYS A 99 -7.66 1.35 -9.54
N ILE A 100 -7.37 2.49 -10.18
CA ILE A 100 -7.36 2.60 -11.65
C ILE A 100 -6.26 1.72 -12.22
N LEU A 101 -5.00 1.86 -11.75
CA LEU A 101 -3.88 1.05 -12.22
C LEU A 101 -4.12 -0.45 -11.97
N GLN A 102 -4.67 -0.80 -10.80
CA GLN A 102 -5.01 -2.18 -10.48
C GLN A 102 -6.08 -2.75 -11.44
N LYS A 103 -7.09 -1.95 -11.78
CA LYS A 103 -8.15 -2.33 -12.73
C LYS A 103 -7.62 -2.47 -14.16
N GLU A 104 -6.74 -1.57 -14.59
CA GLU A 104 -6.05 -1.66 -15.88
C GLU A 104 -5.16 -2.90 -15.95
N PHE A 105 -4.45 -3.22 -14.86
CA PHE A 105 -3.66 -4.44 -14.74
C PHE A 105 -4.55 -5.70 -14.90
N TYR A 106 -5.71 -5.74 -14.24
CA TYR A 106 -6.64 -6.86 -14.40
C TYR A 106 -7.14 -7.00 -15.85
N LYS A 107 -7.52 -5.89 -16.47
CA LYS A 107 -7.97 -5.86 -17.87
C LYS A 107 -6.88 -6.33 -18.83
N ALA A 108 -5.64 -5.89 -18.64
CA ALA A 108 -4.51 -6.27 -19.50
C ALA A 108 -4.11 -7.75 -19.38
N ASN A 109 -4.50 -8.42 -18.29
CA ASN A 109 -4.18 -9.82 -18.01
C ASN A 109 -5.40 -10.75 -18.05
N ASP A 110 -6.52 -10.29 -18.63
CA ASP A 110 -7.78 -11.05 -18.72
C ASP A 110 -8.29 -11.57 -17.35
N ILE A 111 -8.01 -10.83 -16.27
CA ILE A 111 -8.50 -11.14 -14.93
C ILE A 111 -9.88 -10.51 -14.75
N PRO A 112 -10.94 -11.30 -14.46
CA PRO A 112 -12.29 -10.76 -14.30
C PRO A 112 -12.36 -9.74 -13.17
N SER A 113 -12.92 -8.57 -13.46
CA SER A 113 -13.25 -7.56 -12.46
C SER A 113 -14.46 -6.72 -12.93
N PRO A 114 -15.20 -6.05 -12.03
CA PRO A 114 -16.30 -5.18 -12.45
C PRO A 114 -15.87 -4.11 -13.46
N ASP A 115 -16.73 -3.76 -14.41
CA ASP A 115 -16.51 -2.61 -15.29
C ASP A 115 -16.32 -1.33 -14.46
N PHE A 116 -15.54 -0.40 -15.00
CA PHE A 116 -15.23 0.86 -14.32
C PHE A 116 -15.08 2.00 -15.32
N GLU A 117 -15.38 3.21 -14.84
CA GLU A 117 -15.13 4.47 -15.53
C GLU A 117 -14.26 5.34 -14.62
N ILE A 118 -13.35 6.10 -15.24
CA ILE A 118 -12.51 7.06 -14.52
C ILE A 118 -13.27 8.38 -14.46
N MET A 119 -13.43 8.91 -13.25
CA MET A 119 -13.99 10.25 -13.02
C MET A 119 -12.84 11.18 -12.66
N ASP A 120 -12.52 12.13 -13.53
CA ASP A 120 -11.43 13.10 -13.34
C ASP A 120 -11.93 14.50 -12.91
N GLY A 121 -13.21 14.60 -12.55
CA GLY A 121 -13.86 15.85 -12.16
C GLY A 121 -14.35 16.70 -13.32
N SER A 122 -14.14 16.26 -14.57
CA SER A 122 -14.88 16.80 -15.72
C SER A 122 -16.36 16.44 -15.61
N SER A 123 -17.25 17.30 -16.11
CA SER A 123 -18.71 17.10 -16.09
C SER A 123 -19.16 16.06 -17.11
N ASP A 124 -18.41 14.97 -17.24
CA ASP A 124 -18.70 13.93 -18.20
C ASP A 124 -19.95 13.15 -17.78
N GLU A 125 -20.74 12.77 -18.78
CA GLU A 125 -21.92 11.94 -18.60
C GLU A 125 -21.49 10.54 -18.13
N ILE A 126 -21.94 10.14 -16.94
CA ILE A 126 -21.69 8.81 -16.38
C ILE A 126 -22.48 7.80 -17.20
N LYS A 127 -21.79 6.82 -17.81
CA LYS A 127 -22.44 5.81 -18.68
C LYS A 127 -22.68 4.49 -17.95
N ILE A 128 -22.13 4.33 -16.75
CA ILE A 128 -22.41 3.19 -15.88
C ILE A 128 -23.87 3.19 -15.43
N GLN A 129 -24.53 2.05 -15.58
CA GLN A 129 -25.90 1.83 -15.11
C GLN A 129 -25.97 1.72 -13.59
N PHE A 130 -27.08 2.17 -13.01
CA PHE A 130 -27.36 1.98 -11.59
C PHE A 130 -27.67 0.51 -11.25
N PRO A 131 -27.34 0.04 -10.04
CA PRO A 131 -26.53 0.73 -9.03
C PRO A 131 -25.02 0.62 -9.32
N PHE A 132 -24.26 1.64 -8.96
CA PHE A 132 -22.79 1.62 -9.04
C PHE A 132 -22.14 2.15 -7.77
N VAL A 133 -20.81 2.00 -7.69
CA VAL A 133 -20.02 2.39 -6.52
C VAL A 133 -18.88 3.31 -6.95
N GLN A 134 -18.92 4.55 -6.50
CA GLN A 134 -17.82 5.50 -6.63
C GLN A 134 -16.77 5.19 -5.54
N LYS A 135 -15.49 5.14 -5.93
CA LYS A 135 -14.38 4.86 -5.00
C LYS A 135 -13.22 5.80 -5.23
N LEU A 136 -12.57 6.26 -4.16
CA LEU A 136 -11.32 7.01 -4.27
C LEU A 136 -10.28 6.13 -4.97
N ASN A 137 -9.51 6.73 -5.89
CA ASN A 137 -8.44 6.03 -6.58
C ASN A 137 -7.36 5.56 -5.58
N THR A 138 -7.06 6.37 -4.56
CA THR A 138 -6.05 6.10 -3.52
C THR A 138 -6.61 6.32 -2.11
N GLY A 139 -5.98 5.71 -1.10
CA GLY A 139 -6.23 6.01 0.32
C GLY A 139 -7.57 5.54 0.91
N GLY A 140 -8.40 4.83 0.14
CA GLY A 140 -9.63 4.23 0.65
C GLY A 140 -9.39 2.89 1.36
N TYR A 141 -9.85 2.78 2.60
CA TYR A 141 -9.77 1.59 3.46
C TYR A 141 -11.06 1.48 4.31
N ASP A 142 -11.49 0.27 4.68
CA ASP A 142 -12.67 0.01 5.54
C ASP A 142 -13.94 0.80 5.15
N GLY A 143 -14.19 0.96 3.85
CA GLY A 143 -15.34 1.70 3.32
C GLY A 143 -15.16 3.22 3.27
N LYS A 144 -14.08 3.77 3.82
CA LYS A 144 -13.71 5.18 3.62
C LYS A 144 -13.39 5.41 2.14
N GLY A 145 -13.89 6.53 1.60
CA GLY A 145 -13.74 6.84 0.18
C GLY A 145 -14.56 5.94 -0.73
N VAL A 146 -15.63 5.33 -0.23
CA VAL A 146 -16.58 4.52 -1.00
C VAL A 146 -17.96 5.13 -0.87
N GLN A 147 -18.65 5.31 -2.00
CA GLN A 147 -20.00 5.80 -2.05
C GLN A 147 -20.84 4.94 -2.99
N ILE A 148 -22.03 4.53 -2.52
CA ILE A 148 -22.96 3.72 -3.30
C ILE A 148 -23.99 4.65 -3.94
N ILE A 149 -24.13 4.56 -5.26
CA ILE A 149 -25.08 5.32 -6.06
C ILE A 149 -26.16 4.36 -6.56
N ARG A 150 -27.39 4.48 -6.04
CA ARG A 150 -28.49 3.55 -6.33
C ARG A 150 -29.44 4.06 -7.39
N SER A 151 -29.57 5.38 -7.52
CA SER A 151 -30.47 6.02 -8.48
C SER A 151 -29.92 7.36 -8.96
N SER A 152 -30.63 7.97 -9.91
CA SER A 152 -30.31 9.31 -10.41
C SER A 152 -30.31 10.39 -9.32
N GLU A 153 -31.08 10.22 -8.24
CA GLU A 153 -31.11 11.17 -7.12
C GLU A 153 -29.80 11.19 -6.33
N ASP A 154 -29.08 10.05 -6.30
CA ASP A 154 -27.81 9.92 -5.59
C ASP A 154 -26.65 10.61 -6.32
N LEU A 155 -26.82 10.98 -7.60
CA LEU A 155 -25.79 11.67 -8.39
C LEU A 155 -25.35 12.99 -7.78
N ARG A 156 -26.24 13.67 -7.02
CA ARG A 156 -25.91 14.91 -6.31
C ARG A 156 -24.84 14.74 -5.21
N ASN A 157 -24.59 13.49 -4.80
CA ASN A 157 -23.63 13.18 -3.76
C ASN A 157 -22.24 12.89 -4.35
N LEU A 158 -22.10 12.79 -5.67
CA LEU A 158 -20.81 12.53 -6.30
C LEU A 158 -19.82 13.64 -5.94
N TRP A 159 -18.57 13.23 -5.75
CA TRP A 159 -17.43 14.09 -5.46
C TRP A 159 -16.36 13.95 -6.54
#